data_AF-A0AA46NLF1-F1
#
_entry.id   AF-A0AA46NLF1-F1
#
_cell.length_a   1.000
_cell.length_b   1.000
_cell.length_c   1.000
_cell.angle_alpha   90.00
_cell.angle_beta   90.00
_cell.angle_gamma   90.00
#
_symmetry.space_group_name_H-M   'P 1'
#
loop_
_entity.id
_entity.type
_entity.pdbx_description
1 polymer ?
#
loop_
_entity_poly.entity_id
_entity_poly.type
_entity_poly.pdbx_seq_one_letter_code
_entity_poly.pdbx_strand_id
1 'polypeptide(L)'
;MIGLFFKCALGAAVVLLISLLSKSRSFYIAGLVPLFPTFALIAHVIVFGQQGAEALRKTALFGLWSLIPYAIYLGTVYYLANRVSIGMCLSFATLAWVLAAAILLYGWTSFYSA
;
A
#
# COMPACT_ATOMS: atom_id res chain seq x y z
N MET A 1 25.43 2.84 -11.14
CA MET A 1 25.64 1.86 -10.03
C MET A 1 25.31 2.44 -8.65
N ILE A 2 25.86 3.60 -8.28
CA ILE A 2 25.61 4.24 -6.96
C ILE A 2 24.11 4.44 -6.65
N GLY A 3 23.31 4.91 -7.61
CA GLY A 3 21.86 5.08 -7.40
C GLY A 3 21.09 3.78 -7.15
N LEU A 4 21.55 2.65 -7.71
CA LEU A 4 20.96 1.33 -7.45
C LEU A 4 21.34 0.83 -6.04
N PHE A 5 22.60 1.04 -5.65
CA PHE A 5 23.10 0.71 -4.31
C PHE A 5 22.29 1.39 -3.21
N PHE A 6 22.02 2.70 -3.33
CA PHE A 6 21.22 3.43 -2.34
C PHE A 6 19.78 2.93 -2.24
N LYS A 7 19.14 2.61 -3.38
CA LYS A 7 17.78 2.05 -3.39
C LYS A 7 17.71 0.70 -2.68
N CYS A 8 18.69 -0.18 -2.95
CA CYS A 8 18.80 -1.47 -2.28
C CYS A 8 19.07 -1.32 -0.77
N ALA A 9 19.99 -0.42 -0.39
CA ALA A 9 20.31 -0.15 1.01
C ALA A 9 19.10 0.38 1.78
N LEU A 10 18.30 1.26 1.16
CA LEU A 10 17.07 1.79 1.76
C LEU A 10 16.02 0.69 1.98
N GLY A 11 15.84 -0.21 1.01
CA GLY A 11 14.99 -1.40 1.18
C GLY A 11 15.46 -2.29 2.34
N ALA A 12 16.76 -2.57 2.42
CA ALA A 12 17.33 -3.35 3.51
C ALA A 12 17.15 -2.66 4.88
N ALA A 13 17.34 -1.34 4.95
CA ALA A 13 17.12 -0.56 6.17
C ALA A 13 15.66 -0.62 6.64
N VAL A 14 14.70 -0.53 5.72
CA VAL A 14 13.26 -0.67 6.04
C VAL A 14 12.95 -2.06 6.57
N VAL A 15 13.47 -3.13 5.94
CA VAL A 15 13.27 -4.51 6.42
C VAL A 15 13.89 -4.72 7.81
N LEU A 16 15.08 -4.17 8.04
CA LEU A 16 15.74 -4.22 9.34
C LEU A 16 14.92 -3.48 10.40
N LEU A 17 14.38 -2.30 10.08
CA LEU A 17 13.52 -1.53 10.97
C LEU A 17 12.23 -2.30 11.31
N ILE A 18 11.58 -2.93 10.34
CA ILE A 18 10.42 -3.80 10.55
C ILE A 18 10.78 -4.95 11.50
N SER A 19 11.91 -5.62 11.27
CA SER A 19 12.38 -6.74 12.11
C SER A 19 12.73 -6.32 13.54
N LEU A 20 13.27 -5.12 13.74
CA LEU A 20 13.53 -4.58 15.07
C LEU A 20 12.22 -4.23 15.78
N LEU A 21 11.30 -3.53 15.09
CA LEU A 21 10.03 -3.11 15.66
C LEU A 21 9.12 -4.29 15.98
N SER A 22 9.11 -5.34 15.15
CA SER A 22 8.29 -6.54 15.36
C SER A 22 8.65 -7.32 16.62
N LYS A 23 9.83 -7.10 17.21
CA LYS A 23 10.29 -7.72 18.46
C LYS A 23 10.07 -6.84 19.69
N SER A 24 9.60 -5.60 19.50
CA SER A 24 9.35 -4.66 20.58
C SER A 24 7.98 -4.90 21.25
N ARG A 25 7.74 -4.28 22.41
CA ARG A 25 6.42 -4.28 23.06
C ARG A 25 5.31 -3.67 22.19
N SER A 26 5.69 -2.83 21.22
CA SER A 26 4.79 -2.15 20.29
C SER A 26 4.95 -2.72 18.88
N PHE A 27 4.95 -4.05 18.74
CA PHE A 27 5.17 -4.76 17.47
C PHE A 27 4.24 -4.33 16.34
N TYR A 28 3.03 -3.87 16.65
CA TYR A 28 2.06 -3.36 15.69
C TYR A 28 2.55 -2.12 14.92
N ILE A 29 3.50 -1.36 15.47
CA ILE A 29 4.15 -0.22 14.79
C ILE A 29 4.92 -0.68 13.55
N ALA A 30 5.38 -1.94 13.51
CA ALA A 30 6.00 -2.51 12.32
C ALA A 30 5.06 -2.46 11.10
N GLY A 31 3.73 -2.46 11.31
CA GLY A 31 2.74 -2.27 10.25
C GLY A 31 2.63 -0.84 9.71
N LEU A 32 3.11 0.18 10.45
CA LEU A 32 3.14 1.56 9.98
C LEU A 32 4.33 1.85 9.05
N VAL A 33 5.44 1.15 9.24
CA VAL A 33 6.65 1.34 8.43
C VAL A 33 6.40 1.20 6.92
N PRO A 34 5.72 0.15 6.42
CA PRO A 34 5.42 0.01 5.00
C PRO A 34 4.39 1.02 4.49
N LEU A 35 3.64 1.71 5.38
CA LEU A 35 2.69 2.77 4.99
C LEU A 35 3.37 4.11 4.68
N PHE A 36 4.68 4.22 4.90
CA PHE A 36 5.40 5.42 4.51
C PHE A 36 5.23 5.69 3.00
N PRO A 37 4.78 6.89 2.59
CA PRO A 37 4.20 7.11 1.27
C PRO A 37 5.24 7.29 0.16
N THR A 38 6.35 6.56 0.16
CA THR A 38 7.44 6.72 -0.83
C THR A 38 6.93 6.59 -2.27
N PHE A 39 6.19 5.53 -2.57
CA PHE A 39 5.65 5.32 -3.92
C PHE A 39 4.62 6.39 -4.28
N ALA A 40 3.80 6.83 -3.33
CA ALA A 40 2.85 7.91 -3.54
C ALA A 40 3.55 9.25 -3.81
N LEU A 41 4.63 9.57 -3.08
CA LEU A 41 5.44 10.76 -3.33
C LEU A 41 6.03 10.77 -4.74
N ILE A 42 6.61 9.64 -5.16
CA ILE A 42 7.15 9.50 -6.53
C ILE A 42 6.04 9.71 -7.56
N ALA A 43 4.88 9.05 -7.38
CA ALA A 43 3.74 9.19 -8.26
C ALA A 43 3.23 10.65 -8.32
N HIS A 44 3.11 11.32 -7.18
CA HIS A 44 2.66 12.71 -7.11
C HIS A 44 3.60 13.68 -7.84
N VAL A 45 4.92 13.53 -7.66
CA VAL A 45 5.91 14.37 -8.37
C VAL A 45 5.83 14.14 -9.89
N ILE A 46 5.74 12.88 -10.32
CA ILE A 46 5.64 12.53 -11.74
C ILE A 46 4.33 13.06 -12.35
N VAL A 47 3.18 12.83 -11.71
CA VAL A 47 1.88 13.27 -12.19
C VAL A 47 1.81 14.79 -12.25
N PHE A 48 2.29 15.50 -11.22
CA PHE A 48 2.32 16.96 -11.23
C PHE A 48 3.18 17.49 -12.39
N GLY A 49 4.36 16.90 -12.60
CA GLY A 49 5.26 17.30 -13.69
C GLY A 49 4.69 17.04 -15.09
N GLN A 50 3.86 16.01 -15.26
CA GLN A 50 3.31 15.61 -16.56
C GLN A 50 1.93 16.20 -16.87
N GLN A 51 1.07 16.33 -15.86
CA GLN A 51 -0.35 16.64 -16.02
C GLN A 51 -0.84 17.82 -15.16
N GLY A 52 0.05 18.42 -14.35
CA GLY A 52 -0.25 19.61 -13.55
C GLY A 52 -1.02 19.34 -12.25
N ALA A 53 -1.44 20.44 -11.61
CA ALA A 53 -2.02 20.41 -10.27
C ALA A 53 -3.39 19.72 -10.18
N GLU A 54 -4.24 19.84 -11.21
CA GLU A 54 -5.57 19.23 -11.20
C GLU A 54 -5.50 17.70 -11.24
N ALA A 55 -4.63 17.15 -12.09
CA ALA A 55 -4.38 15.71 -12.17
C ALA A 55 -3.77 15.17 -10.87
N LEU A 56 -2.87 15.94 -10.24
CA LEU A 56 -2.35 15.60 -8.91
C LEU A 56 -3.49 15.53 -7.88
N ARG A 57 -4.43 16.48 -7.87
CA ARG A 57 -5.60 16.45 -6.95
C ARG A 57 -6.47 15.21 -7.18
N LYS A 58 -6.76 14.86 -8.44
CA LYS A 58 -7.51 13.64 -8.78
C LYS A 58 -6.75 12.38 -8.35
N THR A 59 -5.44 12.34 -8.51
CA THR A 59 -4.57 11.24 -8.08
C THR A 59 -4.56 11.08 -6.57
N ALA A 60 -4.43 12.19 -5.82
CA ALA A 60 -4.50 12.17 -4.36
C ALA A 60 -5.89 11.72 -3.86
N LEU A 61 -6.96 12.17 -4.51
CA LEU A 61 -8.33 11.74 -4.20
C LEU A 61 -8.49 10.24 -4.43
N PHE A 62 -8.08 9.71 -5.60
CA PHE A 62 -8.06 8.27 -5.85
C PHE A 62 -7.21 7.51 -4.83
N GLY A 63 -6.08 8.09 -4.40
CA GLY A 63 -5.23 7.58 -3.33
C GLY A 63 -5.93 7.45 -1.97
N LEU A 64 -6.92 8.32 -1.66
CA LEU A 64 -7.75 8.15 -0.47
C LEU A 64 -8.73 6.98 -0.63
N TRP A 65 -9.35 6.85 -1.80
CA TRP A 65 -10.25 5.72 -2.10
C TRP A 65 -9.52 4.37 -2.11
N SER A 66 -8.24 4.35 -2.49
CA SER A 66 -7.42 3.13 -2.50
C SER A 66 -7.09 2.59 -1.10
N LEU A 67 -7.38 3.35 -0.03
CA LEU A 67 -7.35 2.86 1.35
C LEU A 67 -8.43 1.78 1.60
N ILE A 68 -9.52 1.75 0.82
CA ILE A 68 -10.59 0.76 0.97
C ILE A 68 -10.09 -0.67 0.69
N PRO A 69 -9.44 -0.98 -0.45
CA PRO A 69 -8.77 -2.26 -0.65
C PRO A 69 -7.83 -2.66 0.50
N TYR A 70 -7.05 -1.70 1.02
CA TYR A 70 -6.14 -1.97 2.13
C TYR A 70 -6.87 -2.28 3.44
N ALA A 71 -7.96 -1.58 3.74
CA ALA A 71 -8.81 -1.88 4.89
C ALA A 71 -9.43 -3.29 4.78
N ILE A 72 -9.86 -3.69 3.59
CA ILE A 72 -10.39 -5.05 3.32
C ILE A 72 -9.30 -6.11 3.54
N TYR A 73 -8.09 -5.86 3.04
CA TYR A 73 -6.93 -6.73 3.29
C TYR A 73 -6.69 -6.92 4.78
N LEU A 74 -6.56 -5.82 5.54
CA LEU A 74 -6.30 -5.87 6.98
C LEU A 74 -7.44 -6.53 7.75
N GLY A 75 -8.69 -6.24 7.40
CA GLY A 75 -9.86 -6.89 7.99
C GLY A 75 -9.87 -8.40 7.75
N THR A 76 -9.47 -8.84 6.55
CA THR A 76 -9.33 -10.25 6.21
C THR A 76 -8.22 -10.92 7.02
N VAL A 77 -7.05 -10.28 7.12
CA VAL A 77 -5.95 -10.77 7.96
C VAL A 77 -6.38 -10.87 9.43
N TYR A 78 -6.98 -9.82 9.97
CA TYR A 78 -7.47 -9.77 11.35
C TYR A 78 -8.46 -10.90 11.65
N TYR A 79 -9.38 -11.15 10.72
CA TYR A 79 -10.37 -12.21 10.84
C TYR A 79 -9.75 -13.61 10.69
N LEU A 80 -8.83 -13.83 9.76
CA LEU A 80 -8.32 -15.16 9.42
C LEU A 80 -7.06 -15.59 10.19
N ALA A 81 -6.32 -14.67 10.80
CA ALA A 81 -5.01 -14.94 11.41
C ALA A 81 -5.00 -16.11 12.43
N ASN A 82 -6.10 -16.33 13.14
CA ASN A 82 -6.23 -17.41 14.15
C ASN A 82 -7.08 -18.60 13.67
N ARG A 83 -7.54 -18.61 12.42
CA ARG A 83 -8.48 -19.61 11.89
C ARG A 83 -7.89 -20.53 10.83
N VAL A 84 -6.85 -20.08 10.14
CA VAL A 84 -6.20 -20.81 9.04
C VAL A 84 -4.69 -20.65 9.12
N SER A 85 -3.94 -21.42 8.33
CA SER A 85 -2.49 -21.23 8.22
C SER A 85 -2.14 -19.84 7.70
N ILE A 86 -0.97 -19.32 8.07
CA ILE A 86 -0.50 -17.99 7.63
C ILE A 86 -0.47 -17.85 6.10
N GLY A 87 -0.08 -18.92 5.39
CA GLY A 87 -0.10 -18.94 3.92
C GLY A 87 -1.51 -18.71 3.37
N MET A 88 -2.50 -19.45 3.87
CA MET A 88 -3.90 -19.28 3.46
C MET A 88 -4.45 -17.90 3.86
N CYS A 89 -4.14 -17.42 5.07
CA CYS A 89 -4.55 -16.10 5.55
C CYS A 89 -4.09 -14.99 4.59
N LEU A 90 -2.80 -14.99 4.23
CA LEU A 90 -2.24 -13.99 3.33
C LEU A 90 -2.74 -14.15 1.90
N SER A 91 -2.92 -15.38 1.41
CA SER A 91 -3.50 -15.63 0.09
C SER A 91 -4.92 -15.09 -0.02
N PHE A 92 -5.82 -15.41 0.93
CA PHE A 92 -7.19 -14.92 0.91
C PHE A 92 -7.26 -13.40 1.09
N ALA A 93 -6.45 -12.82 1.99
CA ALA A 93 -6.38 -11.37 2.15
C ALA A 93 -5.93 -10.67 0.86
N THR A 94 -4.94 -11.24 0.16
CA THR A 94 -4.45 -10.71 -1.11
C THR A 94 -5.52 -10.81 -2.20
N LEU A 95 -6.24 -11.93 -2.30
CA LEU A 95 -7.34 -12.09 -3.25
C LEU A 95 -8.47 -11.09 -2.96
N ALA A 96 -8.85 -10.91 -1.70
CA ALA A 96 -9.85 -9.91 -1.30
C ALA A 96 -9.42 -8.49 -1.67
N TRP A 97 -8.14 -8.16 -1.46
CA TRP A 97 -7.56 -6.89 -1.90
C TRP A 97 -7.64 -6.71 -3.42
N VAL A 98 -7.25 -7.72 -4.20
CA VAL A 98 -7.26 -7.66 -5.68
C VAL A 98 -8.69 -7.42 -6.19
N LEU A 99 -9.67 -8.15 -5.66
CA LEU A 99 -11.07 -7.98 -6.02
C LEU A 99 -11.59 -6.57 -5.68
N ALA A 100 -11.30 -6.08 -4.47
CA ALA A 100 -11.69 -4.74 -4.05
C ALA A 100 -11.02 -3.65 -4.90
N ALA A 101 -9.74 -3.79 -5.21
CA ALA A 101 -9.00 -2.87 -6.07
C ALA A 101 -9.54 -2.86 -7.50
N ALA A 102 -9.88 -4.03 -8.06
CA ALA A 102 -10.48 -4.15 -9.38
C ALA A 102 -11.85 -3.47 -9.45
N ILE A 103 -12.71 -3.69 -8.44
CA ILE A 103 -14.02 -3.03 -8.33
C ILE A 103 -13.85 -1.51 -8.21
N LEU A 104 -12.91 -1.06 -7.36
CA LEU A 104 -12.63 0.36 -7.18
C LEU A 104 -12.15 1.01 -8.48
N LEU A 105 -11.21 0.37 -9.18
CA LEU A 105 -10.71 0.84 -10.47
C LEU A 105 -11.83 0.92 -11.50
N TYR A 106 -12.62 -0.15 -11.65
CA TYR A 106 -13.74 -0.17 -12.59
C TYR A 106 -14.77 0.92 -12.30
N GLY A 107 -15.16 1.09 -11.02
CA GLY A 107 -16.05 2.16 -10.59
C GLY A 107 -15.47 3.53 -10.89
N TRP A 108 -14.20 3.76 -10.52
CA TRP A 108 -13.53 5.03 -10.77
C TRP A 108 -13.48 5.37 -12.26
N THR A 109 -13.08 4.41 -13.11
CA THR A 109 -13.05 4.58 -14.57
C THR A 109 -14.42 4.61 -15.21
N SER A 110 -15.52 4.43 -14.48
CA SER A 110 -16.89 4.60 -15.00
C SER A 110 -17.48 5.95 -14.59
N PHE A 111 -17.17 6.43 -13.38
CA PHE A 111 -17.71 7.69 -12.85
C PHE A 111 -16.85 8.92 -13.15
N TYR A 112 -15.53 8.76 -13.25
CA TYR A 112 -14.57 9.86 -13.46
C TYR A 112 -14.03 9.95 -14.89
N SER A 113 -14.42 9.03 -15.77
CA SER A 113 -14.14 9.07 -17.22
C SER A 113 -15.24 9.81 -18.01
N ALA A 114 -15.82 10.86 -17.42
CA ALA A 114 -16.71 11.80 -18.09
C ALA A 114 -16.07 13.19 -18.08
#